data_AF-A0A1X7UWL8-F1
#
_entry.id   AF-A0A1X7UWL8-F1
#
_cell.length_a   1.000
_cell.length_b   1.000
_cell.length_c   1.000
_cell.angle_alpha   90.00
_cell.angle_beta   90.00
_cell.angle_gamma   90.00
#
_symmetry.space_group_name_H-M   'P 1'
#
loop_
_entity.id
_entity.type
_entity.pdbx_description
1 polymer ?
#
loop_
_entity_poly.entity_id
_entity_poly.type
_entity_poly.pdbx_seq_one_letter_code
_entity_poly.pdbx_strand_id
1 'polypeptide(L)'
;MKWSLIETSKADEMLDFDFVSANVCNKVIIKSECMRETFNELDLSSEFIEIYISEEEPNFRLSTRTTQPSAKALSPSSKIALRMDTRGFLSLQFMIVTEDKQLCFVEYLCVPEDDSKDD
;
A
#
# COMPACT_ATOMS: atom_id res chain seq x y z
N MET A 1 -25.09 11.67 28.05
CA MET A 1 -24.44 11.04 26.88
C MET A 1 -25.46 10.12 26.22
N LYS A 2 -25.71 10.30 24.92
CA LYS A 2 -26.62 9.44 24.15
C LYS A 2 -25.74 8.48 23.36
N TRP A 3 -25.76 7.20 23.72
CA TRP A 3 -25.07 6.17 22.94
C TRP A 3 -25.86 5.96 21.65
N SER A 4 -25.22 6.19 20.50
CA SER A 4 -25.75 5.76 19.21
C SER A 4 -25.35 4.31 18.99
N LEU A 5 -26.34 3.42 18.89
CA LEU A 5 -26.12 2.04 18.44
C LEU A 5 -25.68 2.07 16.97
N ILE A 6 -24.57 1.40 16.64
CA ILE A 6 -24.12 1.24 15.26
C ILE A 6 -24.82 0.00 14.69
N GLU A 7 -25.69 0.19 13.71
CA GLU A 7 -26.37 -0.91 13.02
C GLU A 7 -25.41 -1.58 12.02
N THR A 8 -25.41 -2.91 11.98
CA THR A 8 -24.55 -3.72 11.09
C THR A 8 -25.31 -4.19 9.85
N SER A 9 -24.64 -4.27 8.70
CA SER A 9 -25.17 -4.89 7.48
C SER A 9 -24.59 -6.28 7.24
N LYS A 10 -25.18 -7.03 6.30
CA LYS A 10 -24.55 -8.23 5.76
C LYS A 10 -23.26 -7.83 5.02
N ALA A 11 -22.20 -8.63 5.17
CA ALA A 11 -20.96 -8.42 4.43
C ALA A 11 -21.12 -8.80 2.95
N ASP A 12 -20.52 -7.99 2.08
CA ASP A 12 -20.37 -8.30 0.65
C ASP A 12 -19.21 -9.29 0.44
N GLU A 13 -19.07 -9.80 -0.80
CA GLU A 13 -17.96 -10.66 -1.18
C GLU A 13 -16.63 -9.90 -1.05
N MET A 14 -15.67 -10.53 -0.37
CA MET A 14 -14.34 -9.97 -0.18
C MET A 14 -13.45 -10.34 -1.38
N LEU A 15 -12.75 -9.37 -1.93
CA LEU A 15 -11.71 -9.61 -2.93
C LEU A 15 -10.55 -10.37 -2.27
N ASP A 16 -10.18 -11.50 -2.86
CA ASP A 16 -8.99 -12.27 -2.49
C ASP A 16 -7.97 -12.21 -3.62
N PHE A 17 -6.82 -11.61 -3.34
CA PHE A 17 -5.75 -11.41 -4.31
C PHE A 17 -4.75 -12.58 -4.35
N ASP A 18 -4.87 -13.55 -3.44
CA ASP A 18 -3.93 -14.68 -3.29
C ASP A 18 -2.46 -14.21 -3.24
N PHE A 19 -2.19 -13.16 -2.44
CA PHE A 19 -0.85 -12.58 -2.32
C PHE A 19 -0.01 -13.39 -1.33
N VAL A 20 0.58 -14.48 -1.81
CA VAL A 20 1.37 -15.41 -0.98
C VAL A 20 2.83 -14.98 -0.89
N SER A 21 3.42 -15.04 0.30
CA SER A 21 4.81 -14.65 0.54
C SER A 21 5.85 -15.42 -0.30
N ALA A 22 5.52 -16.63 -0.75
CA ALA A 22 6.37 -17.45 -1.60
C ALA A 22 6.57 -16.88 -3.01
N ASN A 23 5.63 -16.04 -3.46
CA ASN A 23 5.64 -15.45 -4.80
C ASN A 23 6.24 -14.03 -4.82
N VAL A 24 6.70 -13.52 -3.66
CA VAL A 24 7.28 -12.18 -3.54
C VAL A 24 8.67 -12.17 -4.18
N CYS A 25 8.80 -11.49 -5.31
CA CYS A 25 10.07 -11.32 -6.01
C CYS A 25 10.90 -10.16 -5.43
N ASN A 26 10.25 -9.11 -4.94
CA ASN A 26 10.91 -7.91 -4.44
C ASN A 26 10.34 -7.49 -3.07
N LYS A 27 11.23 -7.13 -2.11
CA LYS A 27 10.84 -6.67 -0.78
C LYS A 27 11.79 -5.61 -0.24
N VAL A 28 11.25 -4.45 0.13
CA VAL A 28 11.99 -3.38 0.82
C VAL A 28 11.25 -3.00 2.09
N ILE A 29 12.00 -2.77 3.18
CA ILE A 29 11.46 -2.21 4.42
C ILE A 29 12.15 -0.88 4.68
N ILE A 30 11.35 0.18 4.75
CA ILE A 30 11.81 1.56 4.93
C ILE A 30 11.24 2.10 6.22
N LYS A 31 11.98 2.97 6.90
CA LYS A 31 11.41 3.77 7.98
C LYS A 31 10.36 4.72 7.42
N SER A 32 9.22 4.83 8.09
CA SER A 32 8.10 5.63 7.60
C SER A 32 8.40 7.13 7.55
N GLU A 33 9.41 7.61 8.28
CA GLU A 33 9.86 9.00 8.21
C GLU A 33 10.39 9.35 6.80
N CYS A 34 11.25 8.50 6.22
CA CYS A 34 11.83 8.72 4.90
C CYS A 34 10.77 8.76 3.80
N MET A 35 9.81 7.83 3.83
CA MET A 35 8.76 7.75 2.80
C MET A 35 7.75 8.90 2.90
N ARG A 36 7.57 9.48 4.08
CA ARG A 36 6.62 10.58 4.29
C ARG A 36 7.12 11.88 3.67
N GLU A 37 8.41 12.15 3.79
CA GLU A 37 9.06 13.27 3.11
C GLU A 37 8.87 13.12 1.60
N THR A 38 9.18 11.93 1.06
CA THR A 38 8.97 11.62 -0.36
C THR A 38 7.52 11.82 -0.79
N PHE A 39 6.55 11.29 -0.04
CA PHE A 39 5.13 11.38 -0.39
C PHE A 39 4.57 12.80 -0.34
N ASN A 40 5.10 13.65 0.53
CA ASN A 40 4.70 15.06 0.62
C ASN A 40 5.23 15.89 -0.56
N GLU A 41 6.31 15.46 -1.19
CA GLU A 41 6.95 16.14 -2.32
C GLU A 41 6.46 15.63 -3.69
N LEU A 42 5.58 14.63 -3.71
CA LEU A 42 5.04 14.07 -4.95
C LEU A 42 4.21 15.10 -5.71
N ASP A 43 4.40 15.15 -7.02
CA ASP A 43 3.55 15.90 -7.94
C ASP A 43 2.20 15.20 -8.10
N LEU A 44 1.18 15.74 -7.43
CA LEU A 44 -0.19 15.22 -7.48
C LEU A 44 -0.89 15.44 -8.83
N SER A 45 -0.28 16.18 -9.76
CA SER A 45 -0.77 16.29 -11.14
C SER A 45 -0.39 15.08 -12.00
N SER A 46 0.62 14.31 -11.59
CA SER A 46 0.97 13.05 -12.24
C SER A 46 -0.11 12.01 -12.01
N GLU A 47 -0.44 11.26 -13.06
CA GLU A 47 -1.39 10.15 -12.96
C GLU A 47 -0.78 8.94 -12.24
N PHE A 48 0.55 8.76 -12.34
CA PHE A 48 1.27 7.62 -11.79
C PHE A 48 2.55 8.02 -11.04
N ILE A 49 2.93 7.16 -10.11
CA ILE A 49 4.21 7.14 -9.41
C ILE A 49 4.87 5.82 -9.76
N GLU A 50 6.14 5.88 -10.16
CA GLU A 50 6.93 4.69 -10.44
C GLU A 50 8.06 4.56 -9.40
N ILE A 51 8.19 3.37 -8.80
CA ILE A 51 9.21 3.05 -7.80
C ILE A 51 10.10 1.96 -8.40
N TYR A 52 11.40 2.21 -8.43
CA TYR A 52 12.40 1.27 -8.90
C TYR A 52 13.09 0.64 -7.69
N ILE A 53 13.02 -0.68 -7.56
CA ILE A 53 13.64 -1.42 -6.44
C ILE A 53 14.81 -2.29 -6.91
N SER A 54 14.78 -2.73 -8.17
CA SER A 54 15.83 -3.50 -8.83
C SER A 54 16.18 -2.88 -10.18
N GLU A 55 17.39 -3.15 -10.67
CA GLU A 55 17.79 -2.77 -12.04
C GLU A 55 17.12 -3.64 -13.10
N GLU A 56 16.65 -4.83 -12.71
CA GLU A 56 15.86 -5.72 -13.54
C GLU A 56 14.36 -5.54 -13.26
N GLU A 57 13.52 -5.68 -14.29
CA GLU A 57 12.07 -5.75 -14.16
C GLU A 57 11.66 -6.86 -13.17
N PRO A 58 10.52 -6.72 -12.46
CA PRO A 58 9.48 -5.70 -12.64
C PRO A 58 9.68 -4.39 -11.83
N ASN A 59 9.40 -3.25 -12.48
CA ASN A 59 9.27 -1.94 -11.84
C ASN A 59 7.87 -1.73 -11.23
N PHE A 60 7.76 -0.90 -10.20
CA PHE A 60 6.50 -0.66 -9.49
C PHE A 60 5.81 0.55 -10.05
N ARG A 61 4.64 0.39 -10.66
CA ARG A 61 3.80 1.53 -11.06
C ARG A 61 2.54 1.58 -10.22
N LEU A 62 2.30 2.73 -9.59
CA LEU A 62 1.11 3.00 -8.79
C LEU A 62 0.39 4.22 -9.34
N SER A 63 -0.94 4.20 -9.36
CA SER A 63 -1.69 5.43 -9.57
C SER A 63 -1.45 6.39 -8.41
N THR A 64 -1.15 7.66 -8.71
CA THR A 64 -1.02 8.72 -7.70
C THR A 64 -2.31 8.89 -6.89
N ARG A 65 -3.46 8.48 -7.45
CA ARG A 65 -4.76 8.51 -6.75
C ARG A 65 -4.87 7.40 -5.70
N THR A 66 -4.27 6.23 -5.92
CA THR A 66 -4.34 5.09 -5.00
C THR A 66 -3.33 5.18 -3.85
N THR A 67 -2.33 6.07 -3.94
CA THR A 67 -1.39 6.34 -2.84
C THR A 67 -1.96 7.30 -1.79
N GLN A 68 -3.00 8.10 -2.11
CA GLN A 68 -3.60 9.02 -1.13
C GLN A 68 -4.21 8.32 0.10
N PRO A 69 -4.99 7.23 -0.04
CA PRO A 69 -5.49 6.50 1.11
C PRO A 69 -4.37 5.89 1.96
N SER A 70 -3.32 5.34 1.33
CA SER A 70 -2.22 4.70 2.05
C SER A 70 -1.35 5.69 2.82
N ALA A 71 -1.28 6.96 2.40
CA ALA A 71 -0.63 8.03 3.16
C ALA A 71 -1.24 8.24 4.56
N LYS A 72 -2.53 7.95 4.76
CA LYS A 72 -3.16 8.00 6.10
C LYS A 72 -2.61 6.94 7.03
N ALA A 73 -2.32 5.75 6.53
CA ALA A 73 -1.67 4.67 7.28
C ALA A 73 -0.17 4.91 7.46
N LEU A 74 0.47 5.59 6.49
CA LEU A 74 1.86 6.01 6.62
C LEU A 74 2.05 6.93 7.83
N SER A 75 1.08 7.81 8.10
CA SER A 75 1.22 8.83 9.15
C SER A 75 1.50 8.28 10.57
N PRO A 76 0.72 7.33 11.11
CA PRO A 76 0.99 6.72 12.40
C PRO A 76 2.01 5.56 12.34
N SER A 77 2.47 5.17 11.15
CA SER A 77 3.38 4.03 11.01
C SER A 77 4.82 4.40 11.35
N SER A 78 5.56 3.40 11.83
CA SER A 78 7.00 3.48 12.13
C SER A 78 7.86 2.88 11.02
N LYS A 79 7.35 1.85 10.33
CA LYS A 79 7.97 1.24 9.15
C LYS A 79 6.91 0.94 8.10
N ILE A 80 7.33 0.95 6.85
CA ILE A 80 6.55 0.47 5.71
C ILE A 80 7.35 -0.64 5.00
N ALA A 81 6.68 -1.74 4.68
CA ALA A 81 7.20 -2.79 3.83
C ALA A 81 6.50 -2.71 2.46
N LEU A 82 7.28 -2.56 1.40
CA LEU A 82 6.82 -2.66 0.02
C LEU A 82 7.20 -4.05 -0.48
N ARG A 83 6.21 -4.82 -0.95
CA ARG A 83 6.39 -6.18 -1.48
C ARG A 83 5.72 -6.29 -2.83
N MET A 84 6.38 -6.89 -3.79
CA MET A 84 5.78 -7.22 -5.08
C MET A 84 5.90 -8.70 -5.37
N ASP A 85 4.83 -9.25 -5.94
CA ASP A 85 4.85 -10.62 -6.44
C ASP A 85 5.26 -10.69 -7.92
N THR A 86 5.54 -11.90 -8.40
CA THR A 86 5.91 -12.15 -9.80
C THR A 86 4.83 -11.76 -10.83
N ARG A 87 3.61 -11.44 -10.38
CA ARG A 87 2.50 -10.98 -11.24
C ARG A 87 2.40 -9.45 -11.29
N GLY A 88 3.22 -8.73 -10.52
CA GLY A 88 3.19 -7.27 -10.43
C GLY A 88 2.23 -6.71 -9.38
N PHE A 89 1.56 -7.56 -8.57
CA PHE A 89 0.76 -7.06 -7.45
C PHE A 89 1.67 -6.42 -6.42
N LEU A 90 1.22 -5.31 -5.85
CA LEU A 90 1.93 -4.62 -4.78
C LEU A 90 1.20 -4.76 -3.45
N SER A 91 1.97 -5.06 -2.41
CA SER A 91 1.55 -4.98 -1.02
C SER A 91 2.34 -3.87 -0.31
N LEU A 92 1.61 -2.90 0.24
CA LEU A 92 2.12 -1.86 1.15
C LEU A 92 1.67 -2.21 2.57
N GLN A 93 2.59 -2.68 3.40
CA GLN A 93 2.30 -3.05 4.78
C GLN A 93 2.91 -2.04 5.76
N PHE A 94 2.05 -1.36 6.50
CA PHE A 94 2.40 -0.32 7.47
C PHE A 94 2.43 -0.90 8.87
N MET A 95 3.57 -0.78 9.57
CA MET A 95 3.72 -1.17 10.96
C MET A 95 3.37 0.01 11.87
N ILE A 96 2.24 -0.05 12.55
CA ILE A 96 1.72 0.98 13.45
C ILE A 96 1.94 0.53 14.89
N VAL A 97 2.50 1.42 15.71
CA VAL A 97 2.66 1.19 17.16
C VAL A 97 1.60 2.02 17.87
N THR A 98 0.71 1.38 18.62
CA THR A 98 -0.33 2.08 19.38
C THR A 98 0.25 2.78 20.61
N GLU A 99 -0.54 3.65 21.24
CA GLU A 99 -0.16 4.32 22.50
C GLU A 99 0.20 3.31 23.60
N ASP A 100 -0.50 2.17 23.63
CA ASP A 100 -0.27 1.05 24.55
C ASP A 100 0.93 0.16 24.15
N LYS A 101 1.75 0.61 23.18
CA LYS A 101 2.90 -0.10 22.62
C LYS A 101 2.56 -1.43 21.95
N GLN A 102 1.32 -1.62 21.52
CA GLN A 102 0.94 -2.78 20.74
C GLN A 102 1.31 -2.59 19.27
N LEU A 103 1.72 -3.69 18.63
CA LEU A 103 2.04 -3.70 17.21
C LEU A 103 0.79 -4.05 16.40
N CYS A 104 0.42 -3.16 15.48
CA CYS A 104 -0.65 -3.34 14.52
C CYS A 104 -0.11 -3.21 13.10
N PHE A 105 -0.83 -3.80 12.15
CA PHE A 105 -0.49 -3.71 10.74
C PHE A 105 -1.70 -3.26 9.94
N VAL A 106 -1.46 -2.36 8.98
CA VAL A 106 -2.43 -2.03 7.92
C VAL A 106 -1.79 -2.44 6.60
N GLU A 107 -2.54 -3.14 5.76
CA GLU A 107 -2.06 -3.59 4.47
C GLU A 107 -2.94 -3.02 3.36
N TYR A 108 -2.31 -2.46 2.34
CA TYR A 108 -2.94 -2.09 1.07
C TYR A 108 -2.42 -3.02 -0.01
N LEU A 109 -3.34 -3.67 -0.71
CA LEU A 109 -3.05 -4.48 -1.90
C LEU A 109 -3.46 -3.66 -3.13
N CYS A 110 -2.52 -3.52 -4.05
CA CYS A 110 -2.70 -2.79 -5.30
C CYS A 110 -2.47 -3.75 -6.47
N VAL A 111 -3.40 -3.71 -7.42
CA VAL A 111 -3.25 -4.41 -8.69
C VAL A 111 -2.31 -3.60 -9.59
N PRO A 112 -1.49 -4.26 -10.42
CA PRO A 112 -0.75 -3.55 -11.47
C PRO A 112 -1.75 -2.94 -12.47
N GLU A 113 -1.38 -1.80 -13.05
CA GLU A 113 -2.09 -1.26 -14.21
C GLU A 113 -1.70 -2.07 -15.45
N ASP A 114 -2.65 -2.33 -16.35
CA ASP A 114 -2.38 -3.05 -17.59
C ASP A 114 -1.74 -2.08 -18.60
N ASP A 115 -0.53 -2.38 -19.06
CA ASP A 115 0.17 -1.60 -20.09
C ASP A 115 -0.36 -1.87 -21.51
N SER A 116 -1.40 -2.71 -21.65
CA SER A 116 -2.13 -2.86 -22.90
C SER A 116 -2.82 -1.54 -23.24
N LYS A 117 -2.11 -0.69 -23.98
CA LYS A 117 -2.75 0.33 -24.81
C LYS A 117 -3.76 -0.41 -25.67
N ASP A 118 -5.05 -0.23 -25.41
CA ASP A 118 -6.10 -0.57 -26.36
C ASP A 118 -5.74 0.10 -27.70
N ASP A 119 -5.39 -0.70 -28.71
CA ASP A 119 -5.27 -0.29 -30.10
C ASP A 119 -6.66 -0.02 -30.71
#